data_AF-A0A9C8ACJ8-F1
#
_entry.id   AF-A0A9C8ACJ8-F1
#
_cell.length_a   1.000
_cell.length_b   1.000
_cell.length_c   1.000
_cell.angle_alpha   90.00
_cell.angle_beta   90.00
_cell.angle_gamma   90.00
#
_symmetry.space_group_name_H-M   'P 1'
#
loop_
_entity.id
_entity.type
_entity.pdbx_description
1 polymer ?
#
loop_
_entity_poly.entity_id
_entity_poly.type
_entity_poly.pdbx_seq_one_letter_code
_entity_poly.pdbx_strand_id
1 'polypeptide(L)'
;MVQYLPHAEVQTVLLSARKTRSETLTRLGYQLTDYPGVYQTRQPVIRNVLLLSLNELSNEPHNVWIKCFASHKKVKKQAFNKLEELDLISIANELKWFISGLMRLWFGTIRGEQKMTIEFTPEEVTEFGKQLGEVWLADLTVDDMLARFGREEVLSHVKPVDRLAGLKPEEVLPYFKPVDRLAGLEPEIIEEYLKQLKRHKK
;
A
#
# COMPACT_ATOMS: atom_id res chain seq x y z
N MET A 1 -7.14 -16.07 -16.52
CA MET A 1 -8.13 -17.14 -16.77
C MET A 1 -9.03 -17.22 -15.55
N VAL A 2 -10.32 -16.86 -15.68
CA VAL A 2 -11.29 -17.10 -14.59
C VAL A 2 -11.77 -18.54 -14.75
N GLN A 3 -11.41 -19.40 -13.79
CA GLN A 3 -11.79 -20.80 -13.78
C GLN A 3 -13.25 -20.89 -13.31
N TYR A 4 -14.15 -21.38 -14.17
CA TYR A 4 -15.56 -21.58 -13.80
C TYR A 4 -15.66 -22.81 -12.91
N LEU A 5 -16.01 -22.60 -11.63
CA LEU A 5 -16.27 -23.68 -10.68
C LEU A 5 -17.72 -24.19 -10.85
N PRO A 6 -17.95 -25.51 -10.83
CA PRO A 6 -19.28 -26.09 -10.80
C PRO A 6 -20.11 -25.56 -9.62
N HIS A 7 -21.43 -25.41 -9.77
CA HIS A 7 -22.31 -24.94 -8.69
C HIS A 7 -22.22 -25.78 -7.40
N ALA A 8 -21.85 -27.06 -7.51
CA ALA A 8 -21.65 -27.95 -6.36
C ALA A 8 -20.36 -27.66 -5.56
N GLU A 9 -19.42 -26.91 -6.13
CA GLU A 9 -18.14 -26.55 -5.53
C GLU A 9 -18.12 -25.13 -4.96
N VAL A 10 -19.22 -24.38 -5.11
CA VAL A 10 -19.33 -22.99 -4.64
C VAL A 10 -20.26 -22.93 -3.42
N GLN A 11 -19.74 -22.41 -2.32
CA GLN A 11 -20.47 -22.19 -1.08
C GLN A 11 -20.84 -20.72 -0.95
N THR A 12 -22.15 -20.42 -0.83
CA THR A 12 -22.59 -19.05 -0.54
C THR A 12 -22.41 -18.76 0.94
N VAL A 13 -21.83 -17.60 1.25
CA VAL A 13 -21.57 -17.17 2.63
C VAL A 13 -22.19 -15.80 2.87
N LEU A 14 -23.02 -15.71 3.91
CA LEU A 14 -23.56 -14.47 4.46
C LEU A 14 -22.69 -14.03 5.63
N LEU A 15 -22.12 -12.82 5.55
CA LEU A 15 -21.32 -12.23 6.61
C LEU A 15 -22.18 -11.29 7.45
N SER A 16 -22.28 -11.55 8.74
CA SER A 16 -22.94 -10.64 9.70
C SER A 16 -21.90 -9.88 10.51
N ALA A 17 -21.76 -8.59 10.20
CA ALA A 17 -20.94 -7.68 11.00
C ALA A 17 -21.47 -7.54 12.42
N ARG A 18 -22.79 -7.62 12.61
CA ARG A 18 -23.43 -7.53 13.93
C ARG A 18 -23.55 -8.90 14.58
N LYS A 19 -23.61 -8.93 15.91
CA LYS A 19 -23.93 -10.17 16.64
C LYS A 19 -25.30 -10.65 16.20
N THR A 20 -25.38 -11.93 15.87
CA THR A 20 -26.63 -12.56 15.42
C THR A 20 -27.65 -12.58 16.57
N ARG A 21 -28.93 -12.41 16.23
CA ARG A 21 -30.03 -12.48 17.20
C ARG A 21 -30.62 -13.88 17.18
N SER A 22 -30.81 -14.47 18.37
CA SER A 22 -31.37 -15.82 18.51
C SER A 22 -32.70 -15.99 17.79
N GLU A 23 -33.58 -14.99 17.86
CA GLU A 23 -34.88 -14.99 17.16
C GLU A 23 -34.72 -15.13 15.63
N THR A 24 -33.77 -14.40 15.04
CA THR A 24 -33.52 -14.44 13.58
C THR A 24 -32.93 -15.79 13.17
N LEU A 25 -32.02 -16.34 13.98
CA LEU A 25 -31.44 -17.66 13.73
C LEU A 25 -32.52 -18.74 13.75
N THR A 26 -33.36 -18.76 14.80
CA THR A 26 -34.46 -19.71 14.93
C THR A 26 -35.45 -19.60 13.76
N ARG A 27 -35.87 -18.39 13.41
CA ARG A 27 -36.82 -18.14 12.30
C ARG A 27 -36.31 -18.66 10.96
N LEU A 28 -35.02 -18.51 10.70
CA LEU A 28 -34.36 -18.93 9.45
C LEU A 28 -33.75 -20.34 9.54
N GLY A 29 -33.98 -21.05 10.65
CA GLY A 29 -33.52 -22.42 10.86
C GLY A 29 -32.00 -22.59 10.94
N TYR A 30 -31.27 -21.52 11.26
CA TYR A 30 -29.82 -21.57 11.48
C TYR A 30 -29.48 -22.19 12.83
N GLN A 31 -28.49 -23.06 12.82
CA GLN A 31 -27.92 -23.70 14.01
C GLN A 31 -26.42 -23.51 14.04
N LEU A 32 -25.87 -23.38 15.24
CA LEU A 32 -24.42 -23.29 15.43
C LEU A 32 -23.77 -24.62 15.03
N THR A 33 -22.65 -24.54 14.34
CA THR A 33 -21.80 -25.69 14.01
C THR A 33 -20.75 -25.93 15.11
N ASP A 34 -19.85 -26.89 14.91
CA ASP A 34 -18.72 -27.10 15.83
C ASP A 34 -17.74 -25.90 15.85
N TYR A 35 -17.82 -25.02 14.86
CA TYR A 35 -16.98 -23.83 14.75
C TYR A 35 -17.68 -22.59 15.33
N PRO A 36 -17.02 -21.85 16.25
CA PRO A 36 -17.56 -20.63 16.83
C PRO A 36 -17.96 -19.61 15.77
N GLY A 37 -19.16 -19.05 15.90
CA GLY A 37 -19.67 -18.02 15.00
C GLY A 37 -20.05 -18.51 13.60
N VAL A 38 -19.98 -19.81 13.33
CA VAL A 38 -20.37 -20.42 12.05
C VAL A 38 -21.71 -21.11 12.21
N TYR A 39 -22.70 -20.67 11.43
CA TYR A 39 -24.06 -21.16 11.49
C TYR A 39 -24.49 -21.76 10.16
N GLN A 40 -25.17 -22.90 10.22
CA GLN A 40 -25.72 -23.59 9.05
C GLN A 40 -27.23 -23.76 9.20
N THR A 41 -27.97 -23.54 8.12
CA THR A 41 -29.43 -23.69 8.11
C THR A 41 -29.85 -25.09 7.66
N ARG A 42 -30.92 -25.59 8.27
CA ARG A 42 -31.60 -26.83 7.84
C ARG A 42 -32.73 -26.58 6.84
N GLN A 43 -33.02 -25.31 6.51
CA GLN A 43 -34.09 -24.98 5.56
C GLN A 43 -33.67 -25.33 4.13
N PRO A 44 -34.46 -26.12 3.38
CA PRO A 44 -34.07 -26.59 2.05
C PRO A 44 -33.71 -25.48 1.06
N VAL A 45 -34.45 -24.35 1.09
CA VAL A 45 -34.31 -23.24 0.14
C VAL A 45 -32.96 -22.52 0.29
N ILE A 46 -32.44 -22.40 1.51
CA ILE A 46 -31.19 -21.69 1.81
C ILE A 46 -30.12 -22.62 2.38
N ARG A 47 -30.26 -23.94 2.20
CA ARG A 47 -29.38 -24.96 2.78
C ARG A 47 -27.90 -24.75 2.47
N ASN A 48 -27.61 -24.16 1.30
CA ASN A 48 -26.26 -23.88 0.82
C ASN A 48 -25.80 -22.46 1.16
N VAL A 49 -26.46 -21.77 2.12
CA VAL A 49 -26.02 -20.47 2.63
C VAL A 49 -25.48 -20.66 4.05
N LEU A 50 -24.18 -20.44 4.19
CA LEU A 50 -23.50 -20.43 5.49
C LEU A 50 -23.57 -19.03 6.07
N LEU A 51 -23.84 -18.90 7.36
CA LEU A 51 -23.84 -17.60 8.05
C LEU A 51 -22.61 -17.51 8.96
N LEU A 52 -21.78 -16.50 8.75
CA LEU A 52 -20.64 -16.19 9.62
C LEU A 52 -20.96 -14.95 10.45
N SER A 53 -20.96 -15.10 11.78
CA SER A 53 -21.07 -14.00 12.72
C SER A 53 -19.68 -13.49 13.09
N LEU A 54 -19.29 -12.34 12.52
CA LEU A 54 -17.91 -11.84 12.59
C LEU A 54 -17.45 -11.53 14.03
N ASN A 55 -18.38 -11.19 14.93
CA ASN A 55 -18.06 -10.94 16.35
C ASN A 55 -17.84 -12.23 17.15
N GLU A 56 -18.27 -13.38 16.62
CA GLU A 56 -18.30 -14.68 17.32
C GLU A 56 -17.30 -15.68 16.70
N LEU A 57 -16.76 -15.37 15.51
CA LEU A 57 -15.70 -16.16 14.88
C LEU A 57 -14.44 -16.26 15.75
N SER A 58 -13.81 -17.42 15.73
CA SER A 58 -12.51 -17.67 16.38
C SER A 58 -11.44 -16.70 15.87
N ASN A 59 -10.38 -16.49 16.66
CA ASN A 59 -9.28 -15.62 16.27
C ASN A 59 -8.19 -16.39 15.49
N GLU A 60 -8.58 -17.19 14.51
CA GLU A 60 -7.67 -17.97 13.67
C GLU A 60 -7.21 -17.18 12.44
N PRO A 61 -5.98 -17.38 11.92
CA PRO A 61 -5.42 -16.61 10.80
C PRO A 61 -6.35 -16.43 9.60
N HIS A 62 -7.04 -17.49 9.17
CA HIS A 62 -7.97 -17.46 8.03
C HIS A 62 -9.23 -16.61 8.27
N ASN A 63 -9.60 -16.35 9.53
CA ASN A 63 -10.76 -15.52 9.90
C ASN A 63 -10.38 -14.05 10.10
N VAL A 64 -9.10 -13.73 10.28
CA VAL A 64 -8.65 -12.41 10.69
C VAL A 64 -9.12 -11.33 9.71
N TRP A 65 -8.94 -11.56 8.40
CA TRP A 65 -9.33 -10.62 7.36
C TRP A 65 -10.81 -10.20 7.45
N ILE A 66 -11.71 -11.18 7.52
CA ILE A 66 -13.16 -10.89 7.57
C ILE A 66 -13.56 -10.28 8.93
N LYS A 67 -12.84 -10.57 10.01
CA LYS A 67 -13.10 -10.00 11.34
C LYS A 67 -12.76 -8.52 11.44
N CYS A 68 -11.97 -7.95 10.53
CA CYS A 68 -11.81 -6.50 10.40
C CYS A 68 -13.14 -5.77 10.11
N PHE A 69 -14.16 -6.47 9.60
CA PHE A 69 -15.47 -5.90 9.33
C PHE A 69 -16.48 -6.14 10.47
N ALA A 70 -16.05 -6.73 11.59
CA ALA A 70 -16.88 -6.94 12.77
C ALA A 70 -17.37 -5.60 13.35
N SER A 71 -18.59 -5.58 13.87
CA SER A 71 -19.17 -4.36 14.45
C SER A 71 -18.58 -4.03 15.82
N HIS A 72 -18.10 -5.02 16.59
CA HIS A 72 -17.51 -4.77 17.90
C HIS A 72 -16.07 -4.24 17.76
N LYS A 73 -15.83 -3.02 18.26
CA LYS A 73 -14.53 -2.34 18.24
C LYS A 73 -13.38 -3.22 18.74
N LYS A 74 -13.58 -3.97 19.83
CA LYS A 74 -12.56 -4.88 20.40
C LYS A 74 -12.18 -6.00 19.44
N VAL A 75 -13.17 -6.66 18.82
CA VAL A 75 -12.94 -7.75 17.86
C VAL A 75 -12.22 -7.22 16.63
N LYS A 76 -12.69 -6.08 16.12
CA LYS A 76 -12.08 -5.41 14.99
C LYS A 76 -10.61 -5.06 15.26
N LYS A 77 -10.31 -4.43 16.40
CA LYS A 77 -8.92 -4.07 16.79
C LYS A 77 -8.03 -5.29 16.92
N GLN A 78 -8.53 -6.37 17.55
CA GLN A 78 -7.80 -7.63 17.66
C GLN A 78 -7.49 -8.24 16.29
N ALA A 79 -8.43 -8.16 15.35
CA ALA A 79 -8.23 -8.64 13.99
C ALA A 79 -7.14 -7.84 13.27
N PHE A 80 -7.19 -6.51 13.33
CA PHE A 80 -6.16 -5.67 12.71
C PHE A 80 -4.76 -5.87 13.30
N ASN A 81 -4.64 -5.92 14.63
CA ASN A 81 -3.36 -6.22 15.28
C ASN A 81 -2.81 -7.58 14.80
N LYS A 82 -3.68 -8.58 14.66
CA LYS A 82 -3.28 -9.90 14.19
C LYS A 82 -2.94 -9.93 12.69
N LEU A 83 -3.53 -9.06 11.86
CA LEU A 83 -3.10 -8.91 10.46
C LEU A 83 -1.68 -8.35 10.38
N GLU A 84 -1.36 -7.35 11.22
CA GLU A 84 -0.01 -6.77 11.32
C GLU A 84 1.00 -7.83 11.80
N GLU A 85 0.69 -8.58 12.86
CA GLU A 85 1.56 -9.64 13.39
C GLU A 85 1.86 -10.75 12.37
N LEU A 86 0.88 -11.12 11.55
CA LEU A 86 1.02 -12.18 10.56
C LEU A 86 1.70 -11.71 9.26
N ASP A 87 2.06 -10.43 9.17
CA ASP A 87 2.56 -9.78 7.96
C ASP A 87 1.67 -10.01 6.73
N LEU A 88 0.38 -10.34 6.93
CA LEU A 88 -0.59 -10.55 5.83
C LEU A 88 -0.87 -9.25 5.08
N ILE A 89 -0.50 -8.13 5.69
CA ILE A 89 -0.58 -6.79 5.14
C ILE A 89 0.50 -6.59 4.06
N SER A 90 1.63 -7.32 4.10
CA SER A 90 2.69 -7.21 3.09
C SER A 90 2.48 -8.08 1.84
N ILE A 91 1.42 -8.91 1.81
CA ILE A 91 1.15 -9.84 0.68
C ILE A 91 0.87 -9.09 -0.63
N ALA A 92 0.30 -7.89 -0.55
CA ALA A 92 0.15 -6.98 -1.68
C ALA A 92 0.17 -5.54 -1.16
N ASN A 93 0.97 -4.69 -1.80
CA ASN A 93 1.11 -3.28 -1.41
C ASN A 93 -0.26 -2.59 -1.38
N GLU A 94 -1.11 -2.81 -2.38
CA GLU A 94 -2.47 -2.25 -2.46
C GLU A 94 -3.37 -2.67 -1.29
N LEU A 95 -3.12 -3.86 -0.71
CA LEU A 95 -3.85 -4.34 0.45
C LEU A 95 -3.37 -3.67 1.73
N LYS A 96 -2.06 -3.42 1.87
CA LYS A 96 -1.47 -2.64 2.96
C LYS A 96 -2.07 -1.25 3.05
N TRP A 97 -2.20 -0.61 1.89
CA TRP A 97 -2.85 0.68 1.69
C TRP A 97 -4.29 0.71 2.21
N PHE A 98 -5.08 -0.22 1.68
CA PHE A 98 -6.49 -0.32 2.00
C PHE A 98 -6.73 -0.60 3.49
N ILE A 99 -5.94 -1.51 4.07
CA ILE A 99 -6.06 -1.92 5.48
C ILE A 99 -5.62 -0.80 6.44
N SER A 100 -4.51 -0.14 6.15
CA SER A 100 -4.03 1.01 6.94
C SER A 100 -5.04 2.16 6.90
N GLY A 101 -5.60 2.45 5.73
CA GLY A 101 -6.67 3.44 5.56
C GLY A 101 -7.92 3.09 6.38
N LEU A 102 -8.41 1.84 6.29
CA LEU A 102 -9.57 1.38 7.04
C LEU A 102 -9.36 1.41 8.56
N MET A 103 -8.18 1.01 9.04
CA MET A 103 -7.83 1.12 10.46
C MET A 103 -7.96 2.56 10.95
N ARG A 104 -7.37 3.51 10.21
CA ARG A 104 -7.40 4.92 10.60
C ARG A 104 -8.81 5.50 10.53
N LEU A 105 -9.61 5.12 9.55
CA LEU A 105 -11.02 5.51 9.46
C LEU A 105 -11.85 5.01 10.64
N TRP A 106 -11.62 3.77 11.09
CA TRP A 106 -12.43 3.15 12.13
C TRP A 106 -11.92 3.37 13.56
N PHE A 107 -10.65 3.73 13.73
CA PHE A 107 -10.01 3.88 15.04
C PHE A 107 -9.28 5.20 15.27
N GLY A 108 -9.15 6.05 14.25
CA GLY A 108 -8.60 7.40 14.37
C GLY A 108 -9.54 8.37 15.10
N THR A 109 -9.14 9.63 15.18
CA THR A 109 -9.87 10.73 15.84
C THR A 109 -11.24 11.05 15.24
N ILE A 110 -11.58 10.44 14.10
CA ILE A 110 -12.90 10.54 13.47
C ILE A 110 -13.91 9.90 14.43
N ARG A 111 -14.76 10.74 15.02
CA ARG A 111 -15.67 10.37 16.11
C ARG A 111 -16.41 9.07 15.82
N GLY A 112 -16.13 8.08 16.65
CA GLY A 112 -16.76 6.77 16.57
C GLY A 112 -18.28 6.80 16.78
N GLU A 113 -18.93 5.89 16.05
CA GLU A 113 -20.16 5.16 16.38
C GLU A 113 -21.53 5.85 16.41
N GLN A 114 -21.68 7.16 16.21
CA GLN A 114 -23.03 7.74 16.07
C GLN A 114 -23.37 8.15 14.63
N LYS A 115 -24.21 7.31 14.00
CA LYS A 115 -24.82 7.42 12.66
C LYS A 115 -23.77 7.52 11.54
N MET A 116 -23.93 6.68 10.52
CA MET A 116 -23.09 6.70 9.32
C MET A 116 -23.43 7.93 8.45
N THR A 117 -23.14 9.11 8.97
CA THR A 117 -22.76 10.29 8.19
C THR A 117 -21.33 10.52 8.60
N ILE A 118 -20.38 9.94 7.86
CA ILE A 118 -18.97 10.29 8.02
C ILE A 118 -18.83 11.69 7.42
N GLU A 119 -19.20 12.70 8.21
CA GLU A 119 -18.94 14.09 7.88
C GLU A 119 -17.50 14.36 8.31
N PHE A 120 -16.59 14.31 7.36
CA PHE A 120 -15.24 14.81 7.59
C PHE A 120 -15.27 16.32 7.59
N THR A 121 -14.60 16.94 8.56
CA THR A 121 -14.24 18.35 8.39
C THR A 121 -13.12 18.48 7.34
N PRO A 122 -12.98 19.64 6.68
CA PRO A 122 -11.87 19.87 5.75
C PRO A 122 -10.48 19.61 6.36
N GLU A 123 -10.31 19.90 7.64
CA GLU A 123 -9.08 19.65 8.40
C GLU A 123 -8.84 18.14 8.58
N GLU A 124 -9.87 17.37 8.88
CA GLU A 124 -9.79 15.91 9.00
C GLU A 124 -9.45 15.25 7.65
N VAL A 125 -10.03 15.74 6.55
CA VAL A 125 -9.66 15.28 5.19
C VAL A 125 -8.21 15.60 4.90
N THR A 126 -7.76 16.81 5.24
CA THR A 126 -6.38 17.25 4.99
C THR A 126 -5.39 16.41 5.79
N GLU A 127 -5.66 16.17 7.07
CA GLU A 127 -4.81 15.37 7.93
C GLU A 127 -4.77 13.90 7.47
N PHE A 128 -5.93 13.35 7.10
CA PHE A 128 -6.01 12.02 6.51
C PHE A 128 -5.23 11.92 5.20
N GLY A 129 -5.31 12.95 4.34
CA GLY A 129 -4.54 13.05 3.10
C GLY A 129 -3.03 13.06 3.33
N LYS A 130 -2.54 13.83 4.31
CA LYS A 130 -1.11 13.84 4.68
C LYS A 130 -0.67 12.47 5.17
N GLN A 131 -1.46 11.87 6.04
CA GLN A 131 -1.16 10.57 6.62
C GLN A 131 -1.16 9.43 5.60
N LEU A 132 -2.04 9.50 4.59
CA LEU A 132 -1.98 8.63 3.41
C LEU A 132 -0.75 8.95 2.55
N GLY A 133 -0.41 10.22 2.37
CA GLY A 133 0.81 10.64 1.67
C GLY A 133 2.07 10.04 2.29
N GLU A 134 2.20 10.04 3.62
CA GLU A 134 3.38 9.49 4.32
C GLU A 134 3.57 7.99 4.11
N VAL A 135 2.49 7.22 4.23
CA VAL A 135 2.58 5.77 3.96
C VAL A 135 3.00 5.56 2.49
N TRP A 136 2.64 6.50 1.60
CA TRP A 136 2.68 6.36 0.14
C TRP A 136 4.10 6.57 -0.29
N LEU A 137 4.66 7.69 0.17
CA LEU A 137 6.07 8.01 0.14
C LEU A 137 6.95 6.89 0.71
N ALA A 138 6.55 6.24 1.80
CA ALA A 138 7.35 5.16 2.40
C ALA A 138 7.49 3.91 1.51
N ASP A 139 6.54 3.68 0.59
CA ASP A 139 6.55 2.52 -0.29
C ASP A 139 7.03 2.85 -1.72
N LEU A 140 7.35 4.11 -2.07
CA LEU A 140 7.90 4.43 -3.39
C LEU A 140 9.38 4.08 -3.52
N THR A 141 9.71 3.58 -4.70
CA THR A 141 11.09 3.61 -5.17
C THR A 141 11.46 5.02 -5.67
N VAL A 142 12.77 5.29 -5.73
CA VAL A 142 13.28 6.54 -6.31
C VAL A 142 12.84 6.68 -7.76
N ASP A 143 12.81 5.58 -8.52
CA ASP A 143 12.39 5.59 -9.93
C ASP A 143 10.91 5.95 -10.07
N ASP A 144 10.03 5.38 -9.24
CA ASP A 144 8.60 5.71 -9.22
C ASP A 144 8.35 7.18 -8.88
N MET A 145 9.18 7.76 -8.00
CA MET A 145 9.12 9.17 -7.66
C MET A 145 9.57 10.03 -8.84
N LEU A 146 10.72 9.73 -9.44
CA LEU A 146 11.31 10.50 -10.53
C LEU A 146 10.46 10.44 -11.81
N ALA A 147 9.78 9.33 -12.07
CA ALA A 147 8.89 9.16 -13.22
C ALA A 147 7.72 10.17 -13.25
N ARG A 148 7.42 10.81 -12.12
CA ARG A 148 6.33 11.80 -12.00
C ARG A 148 6.72 13.18 -12.49
N PHE A 149 8.02 13.46 -12.60
CA PHE A 149 8.55 14.76 -12.94
C PHE A 149 9.18 14.73 -14.33
N GLY A 150 9.14 15.87 -15.01
CA GLY A 150 9.90 16.02 -16.25
C GLY A 150 11.41 15.97 -15.97
N ARG A 151 12.21 15.40 -16.89
CA ARG A 151 13.67 15.36 -16.72
C ARG A 151 14.27 16.75 -16.51
N GLU A 152 13.80 17.74 -17.26
CA GLU A 152 14.26 19.12 -17.14
C GLU A 152 13.89 19.75 -15.79
N GLU A 153 12.69 19.44 -15.29
CA GLU A 153 12.20 19.89 -13.98
C GLU A 153 13.08 19.33 -12.86
N VAL A 154 13.33 18.01 -12.86
CA VAL A 154 14.23 17.37 -11.89
C VAL A 154 15.61 18.01 -11.92
N LEU A 155 16.19 18.15 -13.12
CA LEU A 155 17.52 18.73 -13.27
C LEU A 155 17.56 20.19 -12.83
N SER A 156 16.48 20.97 -13.01
CA SER A 156 16.41 22.38 -12.58
C SER A 156 16.63 22.58 -11.08
N HIS A 157 16.29 21.57 -10.26
CA HIS A 157 16.50 21.59 -8.82
C HIS A 157 17.90 21.13 -8.39
N VAL A 158 18.73 20.61 -9.31
CA VAL A 158 20.09 20.14 -9.04
C VAL A 158 21.10 21.12 -9.63
N LYS A 159 22.06 21.59 -8.83
CA LYS A 159 23.10 22.52 -9.32
C LYS A 159 23.94 21.85 -10.41
N PRO A 160 24.44 22.58 -11.42
CA PRO A 160 25.20 21.99 -12.52
C PRO A 160 26.38 21.11 -12.08
N VAL A 161 27.09 21.49 -11.01
CA VAL A 161 28.21 20.70 -10.47
C VAL A 161 27.77 19.36 -9.89
N ASP A 162 26.62 19.33 -9.19
CA ASP A 162 26.10 18.13 -8.54
C ASP A 162 25.52 17.14 -9.56
N ARG A 163 25.07 17.62 -10.73
CA ARG A 163 24.61 16.77 -11.84
C ARG A 163 25.72 15.88 -12.42
N LEU A 164 26.98 16.32 -12.30
CA LEU A 164 28.14 15.61 -12.80
C LEU A 164 28.86 14.84 -11.69
N ALA A 165 28.38 14.91 -10.44
CA ALA A 165 29.00 14.22 -9.32
C ALA A 165 28.98 12.69 -9.54
N GLY A 166 30.13 12.04 -9.35
CA GLY A 166 30.29 10.60 -9.55
C GLY A 166 30.57 10.16 -10.99
N LEU A 167 30.46 11.06 -11.99
CA LEU A 167 30.89 10.79 -13.36
C LEU A 167 32.37 11.10 -13.51
N LYS A 168 33.10 10.23 -14.21
CA LYS A 168 34.49 10.50 -14.57
C LYS A 168 34.58 11.44 -15.79
N PRO A 169 35.65 12.23 -15.94
CA PRO A 169 35.83 13.09 -17.10
C PRO A 169 35.69 12.34 -18.44
N GLU A 170 36.13 11.08 -18.52
CA GLU A 170 36.04 10.26 -19.73
C GLU A 170 34.59 9.97 -20.17
N GLU A 171 33.65 9.99 -19.24
CA GLU A 171 32.22 9.75 -19.50
C GLU A 171 31.49 11.02 -19.97
N VAL A 172 31.99 12.19 -19.55
CA VAL A 172 31.34 13.50 -19.79
C VAL A 172 31.91 14.20 -21.02
N LEU A 173 33.23 14.24 -21.16
CA LEU A 173 33.91 14.96 -22.23
C LEU A 173 33.50 14.55 -23.67
N PRO A 174 33.14 13.29 -23.98
CA PRO A 174 32.70 12.91 -25.33
C PRO A 174 31.50 13.71 -25.85
N TYR A 175 30.62 14.20 -24.97
CA TYR A 175 29.45 14.99 -25.35
C TYR A 175 29.78 16.44 -25.72
N PHE A 176 30.99 16.91 -25.40
CA PHE A 176 31.49 18.25 -25.75
C PHE A 176 32.34 18.19 -27.02
N LYS A 177 32.26 19.24 -27.86
CA LYS A 177 33.17 19.38 -29.00
C LYS A 177 34.60 19.55 -28.48
N PRO A 178 35.64 19.07 -29.20
CA PRO A 178 37.03 19.12 -28.73
C PRO A 178 37.52 20.51 -28.28
N VAL A 179 37.07 21.57 -28.95
CA VAL A 179 37.43 22.96 -28.60
C VAL A 179 36.79 23.41 -27.28
N ASP A 180 35.52 23.03 -27.05
CA ASP A 180 34.79 23.40 -25.83
C ASP A 180 35.38 22.72 -24.58
N ARG A 181 36.05 21.58 -24.74
CA ARG A 181 36.75 20.87 -23.64
C ARG A 181 37.94 21.66 -23.09
N LEU A 182 38.49 22.57 -23.90
CA LEU A 182 39.62 23.42 -23.54
C LEU A 182 39.16 24.80 -23.03
N ALA A 183 37.86 25.09 -23.11
CA ALA A 183 37.32 26.37 -22.67
C ALA A 183 37.54 26.56 -21.16
N GLY A 184 38.06 27.72 -20.78
CA GLY A 184 38.37 28.07 -19.38
C GLY A 184 39.74 27.60 -18.88
N LEU A 185 40.55 26.91 -19.70
CA LEU A 185 41.96 26.66 -19.41
C LEU A 185 42.82 27.80 -19.96
N GLU A 186 43.85 28.21 -19.20
CA GLU A 186 44.83 29.18 -19.66
C GLU A 186 45.69 28.59 -20.80
N PRO A 187 45.96 29.34 -21.89
CA PRO A 187 46.76 28.86 -23.02
C PRO A 187 48.12 28.29 -22.61
N GLU A 188 48.76 28.89 -21.61
CA GLU A 188 50.07 28.48 -21.08
C GLU A 188 50.05 27.04 -20.54
N ILE A 189 48.97 26.65 -19.85
CA ILE A 189 48.78 25.30 -19.30
C ILE A 189 48.67 24.27 -20.44
N ILE A 190 47.95 24.63 -21.51
CA ILE A 190 47.77 23.77 -22.69
C ILE A 190 49.12 23.57 -23.41
N GLU A 191 49.88 24.64 -23.61
CA GLU A 191 51.19 24.58 -24.24
C GLU A 191 52.19 23.72 -23.44
N GLU A 192 52.19 23.84 -22.12
CA GLU A 192 53.05 23.04 -21.24
C GLU A 192 52.72 21.55 -21.36
N TYR A 193 51.43 21.19 -21.33
CA TYR A 193 50.99 19.80 -21.50
C TYR A 193 51.42 19.23 -22.87
N LEU A 194 51.29 20.01 -23.95
CA LEU A 194 51.73 19.61 -25.29
C LEU A 194 53.26 19.40 -25.36
N LYS A 195 54.06 20.22 -24.64
CA LYS A 195 55.52 20.03 -24.54
C LYS A 195 55.86 18.71 -23.83
N GLN A 196 55.13 18.35 -22.77
CA GLN A 196 55.30 17.07 -22.07
C GLN A 196 54.97 15.87 -22.98
N LEU A 197 53.86 15.92 -23.71
CA LEU A 197 53.48 14.85 -24.66
C LEU A 197 54.53 14.64 -25.77
N LYS A 198 55.11 15.73 -26.31
CA LYS A 198 56.18 15.65 -27.32
C LYS A 198 57.47 15.02 -26.78
N ARG A 199 57.75 15.18 -25.48
CA ARG A 199 58.90 14.53 -24.81
C ARG A 199 58.68 13.03 -24.61
N HIS A 200 57.46 12.59 -24.34
CA HIS A 200 57.12 11.17 -24.20
C HIS A 200 56.95 10.40 -25.52
N LYS A 201 56.89 11.10 -26.66
CA LYS A 201 56.76 10.50 -28.00
C LYS A 201 58.10 10.25 -28.71
N LYS A 202 59.22 10.52 -28.03
CA LYS A 202 60.60 10.25 -28.47
C LYS A 202 61.12 9.00 -27.79
#